data_AF-A0A364K1A9-F1
#
_entry.id   AF-A0A364K1A9-F1
#
_cell.length_a   1.000
_cell.length_b   1.000
_cell.length_c   1.000
_cell.angle_alpha   90.00
_cell.angle_beta   90.00
_cell.angle_gamma   90.00
#
_symmetry.space_group_name_H-M   'P 1'
#
loop_
_entity.id
_entity.type
_entity.pdbx_description
1 polymer ?
#
loop_
_entity_poly.entity_id
_entity_poly.type
_entity_poly.pdbx_seq_one_letter_code
_entity_poly.pdbx_strand_id
1 'polypeptide(L)'
;MQLLRWALLWIVGAVLVTGIMQYLIDGWNLTLWQTEIRMVASAFFFIALIVGGVLTTEKAYYSKKRSFYREDWSLICIIVTIALFGISYFLS
;
A
#
# COMPACT_ATOMS: atom_id res chain seq x y z
N MET A 1 13.84 -11.41 3.96
CA MET A 1 12.89 -11.22 5.09
C MET A 1 12.64 -9.75 5.48
N GLN A 2 13.51 -8.79 5.12
CA GLN A 2 13.29 -7.38 5.47
C GLN A 2 12.07 -6.78 4.75
N LEU A 3 11.88 -7.06 3.44
CA LEU A 3 10.73 -6.63 2.63
C LEU A 3 9.38 -6.92 3.29
N LEU A 4 9.17 -8.17 3.70
CA LEU A 4 7.91 -8.61 4.29
C LEU A 4 7.67 -7.93 5.65
N ARG A 5 8.73 -7.69 6.42
CA ARG A 5 8.67 -6.95 7.69
C ARG A 5 8.26 -5.50 7.48
N TRP A 6 8.79 -4.84 6.44
CA TRP A 6 8.40 -3.49 6.05
C TRP A 6 6.96 -3.43 5.55
N ALA A 7 6.55 -4.37 4.69
CA ALA A 7 5.17 -4.44 4.22
C ALA A 7 4.18 -4.61 5.39
N LEU A 8 4.51 -5.47 6.37
CA LEU A 8 3.66 -5.70 7.54
C LEU A 8 3.54 -4.45 8.41
N LEU A 9 4.63 -3.70 8.62
CA LEU A 9 4.61 -2.41 9.30
C LEU A 9 3.70 -1.40 8.58
N TRP A 10 3.76 -1.32 7.25
CA TRP A 10 2.91 -0.44 6.45
C TRP A 10 1.43 -0.85 6.49
N ILE A 11 1.13 -2.15 6.45
CA ILE A 11 -0.24 -2.67 6.57
C ILE A 11 -0.82 -2.28 7.93
N VAL A 12 -0.12 -2.61 9.03
CA VAL A 12 -0.56 -2.29 10.39
C VAL A 12 -0.71 -0.79 10.58
N GLY A 13 0.26 0.00 10.09
CA GLY A 13 0.21 1.45 10.14
C GLY A 13 -1.01 2.01 9.41
N ALA A 14 -1.28 1.58 8.18
CA ALA A 14 -2.42 2.06 7.39
C ALA A 14 -3.77 1.68 8.03
N VAL A 15 -3.90 0.46 8.57
CA VAL A 15 -5.12 0.00 9.25
C VAL A 15 -5.35 0.79 10.55
N LEU A 16 -4.30 1.01 11.34
CA LEU A 16 -4.39 1.81 12.56
C LEU A 16 -4.74 3.26 12.27
N VAL A 17 -4.08 3.88 11.28
CA VAL A 17 -4.34 5.28 10.92
C VAL A 17 -5.77 5.48 10.42
N THR A 18 -6.25 4.61 9.53
CA THR A 18 -7.65 4.67 9.05
C THR A 18 -8.63 4.43 10.20
N GLY A 19 -8.37 3.45 11.07
CA GLY A 19 -9.23 3.19 12.24
C GLY A 19 -9.27 4.34 13.24
N ILE A 20 -8.12 4.98 13.52
CA ILE A 20 -8.04 6.13 14.43
C ILE A 20 -8.75 7.34 13.83
N MET A 21 -8.54 7.62 12.54
CA MET A 21 -9.19 8.74 11.84
C MET A 21 -10.71 8.58 11.85
N GLN A 22 -11.19 7.39 11.51
CA GLN A 22 -12.61 7.09 11.54
C GLN A 22 -13.21 7.17 12.96
N TYR A 23 -12.47 6.72 13.99
CA TYR A 23 -12.91 6.87 15.38
C TYR A 23 -13.06 8.34 15.77
N LEU A 24 -12.13 9.20 15.34
CA LEU A 24 -12.14 10.64 15.62
C LEU A 24 -13.24 11.39 14.86
N ILE A 25 -13.58 10.97 13.64
CA ILE A 25 -14.50 11.69 12.76
C ILE A 25 -15.96 11.27 12.97
N ASP A 26 -16.25 9.96 12.99
CA ASP A 26 -17.62 9.45 12.79
C ASP A 26 -18.05 8.33 13.76
N GLY A 27 -17.30 8.06 14.82
CA GLY A 27 -17.78 7.23 15.94
C GLY A 27 -18.00 5.74 15.60
N TRP A 28 -17.04 5.12 14.90
CA TRP A 28 -16.98 3.66 14.63
C TRP A 28 -17.97 3.09 13.61
N ASN A 29 -18.24 3.82 12.52
CA ASN A 29 -19.02 3.32 11.38
C ASN A 29 -18.21 2.36 10.45
N LEU A 30 -18.38 1.03 10.61
CA LEU A 30 -17.64 0.01 9.83
C LEU A 30 -17.67 0.24 8.30
N THR A 31 -18.78 0.71 7.75
CA THR A 31 -18.94 0.91 6.30
C THR A 31 -18.06 2.05 5.79
N LEU A 32 -17.94 3.13 6.56
CA LEU A 32 -17.02 4.22 6.24
C LEU A 32 -15.57 3.76 6.36
N TRP A 33 -15.25 2.98 7.40
CA TRP A 33 -13.90 2.42 7.57
C TRP A 33 -13.48 1.58 6.38
N GLN A 34 -14.38 0.70 5.92
CA GLN A 34 -14.14 -0.16 4.78
C GLN A 34 -13.82 0.67 3.53
N THR A 35 -14.55 1.76 3.33
CA THR A 35 -14.37 2.68 2.19
C THR A 35 -13.03 3.40 2.29
N GLU A 36 -12.65 3.88 3.47
CA GLU A 36 -11.35 4.51 3.70
C GLU A 36 -10.18 3.56 3.46
N ILE A 37 -10.26 2.32 3.95
CA ILE A 37 -9.24 1.30 3.70
C ILE A 37 -9.09 1.05 2.19
N ARG A 38 -10.20 1.00 1.42
CA ARG A 38 -10.15 0.84 -0.05
C ARG A 38 -9.52 2.05 -0.74
N MET A 39 -9.84 3.27 -0.29
CA MET A 39 -9.23 4.50 -0.81
C MET A 39 -7.72 4.55 -0.55
N VAL A 40 -7.28 4.14 0.64
CA VAL A 40 -5.85 4.07 0.95
C VAL A 40 -5.18 2.95 0.13
N ALA A 41 -5.81 1.79 -0.01
CA ALA A 41 -5.28 0.68 -0.81
C ALA A 41 -5.09 1.05 -2.28
N SER A 42 -6.04 1.79 -2.87
CA SER A 42 -5.95 2.26 -4.26
C SER A 42 -4.87 3.34 -4.44
N ALA A 43 -4.65 4.20 -3.45
CA ALA A 43 -3.53 5.14 -3.45
C ALA A 43 -2.18 4.41 -3.43
N PHE A 44 -2.01 3.39 -2.58
CA PHE A 44 -0.81 2.54 -2.58
C PHE A 44 -0.60 1.81 -3.91
N PHE A 45 -1.68 1.36 -4.55
CA PHE A 45 -1.62 0.73 -5.85
C PHE A 45 -1.16 1.70 -6.94
N PHE A 46 -1.69 2.92 -6.94
CA PHE A 46 -1.28 3.97 -7.87
C PHE A 46 0.20 4.34 -7.70
N ILE A 47 0.67 4.44 -6.45
CA ILE A 47 2.10 4.67 -6.15
C ILE A 47 2.93 3.48 -6.65
N ALA A 48 2.47 2.25 -6.46
CA ALA A 48 3.15 1.06 -6.98
C ALA A 48 3.27 1.10 -8.51
N LEU A 49 2.21 1.52 -9.22
CA LEU A 49 2.23 1.67 -10.67
C LEU A 49 3.14 2.82 -11.13
N ILE A 50 3.27 3.91 -10.38
CA ILE A 50 4.23 4.97 -10.72
C ILE A 50 5.66 4.46 -10.51
N VAL A 51 5.94 3.87 -9.34
CA VAL A 51 7.29 3.40 -8.99
C VAL A 51 7.71 2.23 -9.88
N GLY A 52 6.79 1.32 -10.17
CA GLY A 52 6.99 0.17 -11.06
C GLY A 52 6.88 0.51 -12.55
N GLY A 53 5.96 1.39 -12.95
CA GLY A 53 5.75 1.80 -14.34
C GLY A 53 6.84 2.73 -14.88
N VAL A 54 7.53 3.49 -14.02
CA VAL A 54 8.76 4.21 -14.39
C VAL A 54 9.87 3.24 -14.87
N LEU A 55 9.75 1.93 -14.62
CA LEU A 55 10.71 0.92 -15.11
C LEU A 55 10.50 0.56 -16.60
N THR A 56 9.31 0.79 -17.18
CA THR A 56 9.05 0.43 -18.60
C THR A 56 9.55 1.48 -19.59
N THR A 57 10.00 2.64 -19.13
CA THR A 57 10.63 3.65 -19.98
C THR A 57 12.11 3.28 -20.18
N GLU A 58 12.50 3.03 -21.43
CA GLU A 58 13.80 2.49 -21.89
C GLU A 58 15.07 3.12 -21.28
N LYS A 59 14.98 4.30 -20.67
CA LYS A 59 16.12 5.03 -20.07
C LYS A 59 16.67 4.40 -18.77
N ALA A 60 15.99 3.45 -18.14
CA ALA A 60 16.45 2.82 -16.90
C ALA A 60 17.43 1.64 -17.08
N TYR A 61 17.58 1.12 -18.31
CA TYR A 61 18.35 -0.10 -18.58
C TYR A 61 19.87 0.02 -18.30
N TYR A 62 20.40 1.24 -18.15
CA TYR A 62 21.82 1.49 -17.91
C TYR A 62 22.23 1.61 -16.43
N SER A 63 21.31 1.68 -15.47
CA SER A 63 21.62 1.93 -14.05
C SER A 63 21.40 0.70 -13.16
N LYS A 64 22.20 -0.34 -13.41
CA LYS A 64 22.13 -1.66 -12.75
C LYS A 64 22.32 -1.68 -11.21
N LYS A 65 22.68 -0.55 -10.58
CA LYS A 65 22.89 -0.46 -9.11
C LYS A 65 21.76 0.21 -8.32
N ARG A 66 20.84 0.95 -8.96
CA ARG A 66 19.72 1.65 -8.29
C ARG A 66 18.35 0.99 -8.50
N SER A 67 18.26 0.03 -9.43
CA SER A 67 17.02 -0.71 -9.74
C SER A 67 16.55 -1.55 -8.56
N PHE A 68 17.46 -2.30 -7.93
CA PHE A 68 17.12 -3.28 -6.90
C PHE A 68 16.40 -2.65 -5.70
N TYR A 69 16.88 -1.49 -5.23
CA TYR A 69 16.22 -0.79 -4.12
C TYR A 69 14.83 -0.29 -4.51
N ARG A 70 14.63 0.17 -5.75
CA ARG A 70 13.33 0.70 -6.22
C ARG A 70 12.30 -0.41 -6.51
N GLU A 71 12.74 -1.56 -7.02
CA GLU A 71 11.89 -2.75 -7.22
C GLU A 71 11.36 -3.28 -5.89
N ASP A 72 12.19 -3.24 -4.84
CA ASP A 72 11.79 -3.64 -3.49
C ASP A 72 10.62 -2.76 -2.96
N TRP A 73 10.62 -1.45 -3.22
CA TRP A 73 9.55 -0.55 -2.76
C TRP A 73 8.24 -0.69 -3.53
N SER A 74 8.28 -0.94 -4.85
CA SER A 74 7.05 -1.19 -5.63
C SER A 74 6.39 -2.49 -5.19
N LEU A 75 7.18 -3.54 -4.93
CA LEU A 75 6.69 -4.81 -4.41
C LEU A 75 6.05 -4.66 -3.02
N ILE A 76 6.65 -3.87 -2.11
CA ILE A 76 6.03 -3.54 -0.82
C ILE A 76 4.65 -2.93 -1.03
N CYS A 77 4.54 -1.92 -1.91
CA CYS A 77 3.27 -1.24 -2.14
C CYS A 77 2.20 -2.19 -2.69
N ILE A 78 2.56 -3.10 -3.60
CA ILE A 78 1.64 -4.13 -4.13
C ILE A 78 1.15 -5.06 -3.03
N ILE A 79 2.06 -5.56 -2.18
CA ILE A 79 1.71 -6.45 -1.06
C ILE A 79 0.77 -5.73 -0.08
N VAL A 80 1.08 -4.47 0.25
CA VAL A 80 0.25 -3.63 1.13
C VAL A 80 -1.14 -3.43 0.53
N THR A 81 -1.25 -3.13 -0.76
CA THR A 81 -2.53 -3.01 -1.47
C THR A 81 -3.35 -4.29 -1.38
N ILE A 82 -2.76 -5.46 -1.73
CA ILE A 82 -3.47 -6.75 -1.69
C ILE A 82 -3.97 -7.04 -0.27
N ALA A 83 -3.13 -6.81 0.74
CA ALA A 83 -3.50 -7.01 2.13
C ALA A 83 -4.63 -6.07 2.58
N LEU A 84 -4.56 -4.78 2.27
CA LEU A 84 -5.61 -3.81 2.63
C LEU A 84 -6.94 -4.12 1.94
N PHE A 85 -6.91 -4.53 0.66
CA PHE A 85 -8.12 -5.00 -0.03
C PHE A 85 -8.68 -6.28 0.60
N GLY A 86 -7.81 -7.22 0.99
CA GLY A 86 -8.22 -8.43 1.70
C GLY A 86 -8.87 -8.13 3.05
N ILE A 87 -8.30 -7.21 3.83
CA ILE A 87 -8.85 -6.76 5.11
C ILE A 87 -10.21 -6.07 4.89
N SER A 88 -10.29 -5.19 3.89
CA SER A 88 -11.55 -4.54 3.51
C SER A 88 -12.65 -5.53 3.11
N TYR A 89 -12.29 -6.62 2.41
CA TYR A 89 -13.23 -7.68 2.05
C TYR A 89 -13.67 -8.49 3.27
N PHE A 90 -12.77 -8.78 4.21
CA PHE A 90 -13.08 -9.49 5.44
C PHE A 90 -14.00 -8.70 6.39
N LEU A 91 -13.96 -7.37 6.31
CA LEU A 91 -14.85 -6.46 7.03
C LEU A 91 -16.24 -6.31 6.39
N SER A 92 -16.47 -6.89 5.20
CA SER A 92 -17.74 -6.87 4.48
C SER A 92 -18.71 -7.94 4.95
#